data_AF-A0A9N8X3C5-F1
#
_entry.id   AF-A0A9N8X3C5-F1
#
_cell.length_a   1.000
_cell.length_b   1.000
_cell.length_c   1.000
_cell.angle_alpha   90.00
_cell.angle_beta   90.00
_cell.angle_gamma   90.00
#
_symmetry.space_group_name_H-M   'P 1'
#
loop_
_entity.id
_entity.type
_entity.pdbx_description
1 polymer ?
#
loop_
_entity_poly.entity_id
_entity_poly.type
_entity_poly.pdbx_seq_one_letter_code
_entity_poly.pdbx_strand_id
1 'polypeptide(L)'
;MSWNHQDWLSFAQAVASTAAVIGAFGVVFLQHRLERRRAAEKERTEARRVLNIATAFVGRAYRVVADISDARNDVARVERDADRKKHRSDLTEAMDALVSLPIHTIPTFKAAQQLIRARSELAAACHEASRDRGIDGPGNQEYGAPWTKWEARLAEAAKKIRDEANAFQE
;
A
#
# COMPACT_ATOMS: atom_id res chain seq x y z
N MET A 1 -45.31 40.12 48.13
CA MET A 1 -44.71 38.80 47.86
C MET A 1 -43.24 38.87 48.23
N SER A 2 -42.87 38.46 49.44
CA SER A 2 -41.47 38.38 49.87
C SER A 2 -40.88 37.09 49.31
N TRP A 3 -39.95 37.23 48.38
CA TRP A 3 -39.16 36.11 47.88
C TRP A 3 -38.24 35.64 49.01
N ASN A 4 -38.46 34.43 49.54
CA ASN A 4 -37.69 33.91 50.67
C ASN A 4 -36.31 33.45 50.20
N HIS A 5 -35.26 33.74 50.97
CA HIS A 5 -33.88 33.26 50.72
C HIS A 5 -33.79 31.73 50.52
N GLN A 6 -34.75 31.01 51.09
CA GLN A 6 -34.89 29.56 51.00
C GLN A 6 -35.33 29.08 49.60
N ASP A 7 -36.15 29.87 48.88
CA ASP A 7 -36.55 29.57 47.50
C ASP A 7 -35.38 29.80 46.53
N TRP A 8 -34.52 30.79 46.81
CA TRP A 8 -33.31 31.06 46.03
C TRP A 8 -32.28 29.92 46.11
N LEU A 9 -32.04 29.38 47.31
CA LEU A 9 -31.13 28.25 47.50
C LEU A 9 -31.65 26.98 46.79
N SER A 10 -32.95 26.74 46.86
CA SER A 10 -33.60 25.59 46.20
C SER A 10 -33.52 25.70 44.68
N PHE A 11 -33.72 26.90 44.13
CA PHE A 11 -33.55 27.19 42.71
C PHE A 11 -32.10 27.05 42.26
N ALA A 12 -31.14 27.60 43.01
CA ALA A 12 -29.72 27.46 42.72
C ALA A 12 -29.26 25.99 42.74
N GLN A 13 -29.77 25.19 43.67
CA GLN A 13 -29.52 23.74 43.74
C GLN A 13 -30.15 22.98 42.55
N ALA A 14 -31.35 23.36 42.13
CA ALA A 14 -32.01 22.78 40.96
C ALA A 14 -31.25 23.10 39.66
N VAL A 15 -30.75 24.34 39.52
CA VAL A 15 -29.92 24.75 38.37
C VAL A 15 -28.56 24.04 38.40
N ALA A 16 -27.92 23.94 39.57
CA ALA A 16 -26.63 23.28 39.72
C ALA A 16 -26.71 21.77 39.42
N SER A 17 -27.76 21.09 39.89
CA SER A 17 -27.99 19.67 39.59
C SER A 17 -28.30 19.44 38.12
N THR A 18 -29.11 20.30 37.50
CA THR A 18 -29.41 20.23 36.05
C THR A 18 -28.15 20.48 35.21
N ALA A 19 -27.33 21.47 35.56
CA ALA A 19 -26.06 21.75 34.90
C ALA A 19 -25.05 20.60 35.06
N ALA A 20 -25.01 19.95 36.23
CA ALA A 20 -24.16 18.78 36.48
C ALA A 20 -24.58 17.59 35.60
N VAL A 21 -25.88 17.34 35.43
CA VAL A 21 -26.41 16.29 34.55
C VAL A 21 -26.07 16.58 33.09
N ILE A 22 -26.28 17.81 32.62
CA ILE A 22 -25.92 18.23 31.24
C ILE A 22 -24.41 18.12 31.01
N GLY A 23 -23.59 18.54 31.97
CA GLY A 23 -22.13 18.42 31.91
C GLY A 23 -21.67 16.96 31.80
N ALA A 24 -22.26 16.06 32.60
CA ALA A 24 -21.95 14.63 32.55
C ALA A 24 -22.28 14.01 31.19
N PHE A 25 -23.44 14.30 30.62
CA PHE A 25 -23.82 13.83 29.28
C PHE A 25 -22.97 14.46 28.16
N GLY A 26 -22.59 15.74 28.31
CA GLY A 26 -21.72 16.44 27.37
C GLY A 26 -20.32 15.84 27.28
N VAL A 27 -19.75 15.42 28.42
CA VAL A 27 -18.45 14.74 28.46
C VAL A 27 -18.49 13.39 27.76
N VAL A 28 -19.54 12.58 28.00
CA VAL A 28 -19.70 11.27 27.33
C VAL A 28 -19.84 11.45 25.81
N PHE A 29 -20.60 12.44 25.35
CA PHE A 29 -20.73 12.73 23.92
C PHE A 29 -19.39 13.19 23.31
N LEU A 30 -18.64 14.03 24.01
CA LEU A 30 -17.32 14.48 23.58
C LEU A 30 -16.31 13.32 23.55
N GLN A 31 -16.29 12.46 24.57
CA GLN A 31 -15.47 11.25 24.63
C GLN A 31 -15.78 10.33 23.46
N HIS A 32 -17.07 10.03 23.21
CA HIS A 32 -17.49 9.19 22.09
C HIS A 32 -17.07 9.79 20.73
N ARG A 33 -17.18 11.11 20.58
CA ARG A 33 -16.73 11.80 19.36
C ARG A 33 -15.21 11.73 19.18
N LEU A 34 -14.44 11.86 20.25
CA LEU A 34 -12.98 11.74 20.24
C LEU A 34 -12.53 10.30 19.99
N GLU A 35 -13.22 9.31 20.56
CA GLU A 35 -12.96 7.89 20.31
C GLU A 35 -13.23 7.51 18.87
N ARG A 36 -14.35 7.97 18.28
CA ARG A 36 -14.63 7.79 16.85
C ARG A 36 -13.57 8.41 15.95
N ARG A 37 -13.07 9.60 16.31
CA ARG A 37 -11.96 10.24 15.57
C ARG A 37 -10.67 9.43 15.66
N ARG A 38 -10.30 8.99 16.86
CA ARG A 38 -9.11 8.15 17.09
C ARG A 38 -9.21 6.80 16.38
N ALA A 39 -10.40 6.20 16.33
CA ALA A 39 -10.64 4.96 15.60
C ALA A 39 -10.45 5.15 14.08
N ALA A 40 -11.01 6.23 13.52
CA ALA A 40 -10.83 6.57 12.11
C ALA A 40 -9.36 6.88 11.75
N GLU A 41 -8.62 7.57 12.62
CA GLU A 41 -7.18 7.83 12.44
C GLU A 41 -6.35 6.54 12.45
N LYS A 42 -6.67 5.61 13.35
CA LYS A 42 -6.03 4.29 13.41
C LYS A 42 -6.28 3.48 12.14
N GLU A 43 -7.54 3.45 11.68
CA GLU A 43 -7.92 2.74 10.45
C GLU A 43 -7.20 3.32 9.22
N ARG A 44 -7.12 4.65 9.09
CA ARG A 44 -6.34 5.30 8.02
C ARG A 44 -4.86 4.96 8.08
N THR A 45 -4.29 4.94 9.29
CA THR A 45 -2.86 4.61 9.49
C THR A 45 -2.57 3.17 9.10
N GLU A 46 -3.46 2.24 9.45
CA GLU A 46 -3.35 0.83 9.10
C GLU A 46 -3.51 0.61 7.60
N ALA A 47 -4.53 1.20 6.98
CA ALA A 47 -4.73 1.19 5.53
C ALA A 47 -3.48 1.67 4.78
N ARG A 48 -2.90 2.80 5.22
CA ARG A 48 -1.66 3.34 4.66
C ARG A 48 -0.49 2.38 4.84
N ARG A 49 -0.34 1.75 5.99
CA ARG A 49 0.73 0.78 6.25
C ARG A 49 0.64 -0.38 5.27
N VAL A 50 -0.55 -0.92 5.03
CA VAL A 50 -0.77 -2.00 4.06
C VAL A 50 -0.41 -1.55 2.64
N LEU A 51 -0.83 -0.36 2.21
CA LEU A 51 -0.50 0.17 0.88
C LEU A 51 1.00 0.45 0.70
N ASN A 52 1.69 0.90 1.74
CA ASN A 52 3.14 1.08 1.72
C ASN A 52 3.88 -0.26 1.57
N ILE A 53 3.41 -1.29 2.28
CA ILE A 53 3.93 -2.65 2.14
C ILE A 53 3.70 -3.15 0.71
N ALA A 54 2.49 -3.03 0.17
CA ALA A 54 2.17 -3.40 -1.20
C ALA A 54 3.06 -2.66 -2.23
N THR A 55 3.27 -1.36 -2.03
CA THR A 55 4.19 -0.55 -2.85
C THR A 55 5.62 -1.07 -2.79
N ALA A 56 6.10 -1.49 -1.62
CA ALA A 56 7.45 -2.04 -1.46
C ALA A 56 7.61 -3.36 -2.20
N PHE A 57 6.62 -4.25 -2.15
CA PHE A 57 6.65 -5.52 -2.88
C PHE A 57 6.61 -5.32 -4.40
N VAL A 58 5.73 -4.45 -4.91
CA VAL A 58 5.71 -4.12 -6.35
C VAL A 58 7.00 -3.40 -6.76
N GLY A 59 7.55 -2.55 -5.89
CA GLY A 59 8.84 -1.89 -6.09
C GLY A 59 10.01 -2.87 -6.17
N ARG A 60 10.00 -3.95 -5.38
CA ARG A 60 11.00 -5.03 -5.47
C ARG A 60 10.91 -5.73 -6.83
N ALA A 61 9.71 -6.10 -7.25
CA ALA A 61 9.47 -6.71 -8.56
C ALA A 61 9.95 -5.81 -9.71
N TYR A 62 9.63 -4.51 -9.64
CA TYR A 62 10.12 -3.51 -10.58
C TYR A 62 11.65 -3.51 -10.67
N ARG A 63 12.37 -3.48 -9.54
CA ARG A 63 13.85 -3.47 -9.53
C ARG A 63 14.44 -4.71 -10.18
N VAL A 64 13.92 -5.89 -9.86
CA VAL A 64 14.40 -7.14 -10.48
C VAL A 64 14.19 -7.12 -11.99
N VAL A 65 13.04 -6.64 -12.46
CA VAL A 65 12.75 -6.51 -13.90
C VAL A 65 13.63 -5.44 -14.55
N ALA A 66 13.90 -4.33 -13.88
CA ALA A 66 14.80 -3.27 -14.34
C ALA A 66 16.25 -3.77 -14.46
N ASP A 67 16.75 -4.50 -13.45
CA ASP A 67 18.10 -5.09 -13.49
C ASP A 67 18.28 -6.03 -14.69
N ILE A 68 17.22 -6.79 -15.02
CA ILE A 68 17.21 -7.68 -16.20
C ILE A 68 17.09 -6.88 -17.50
N SER A 69 16.26 -5.83 -17.51
CA SER A 69 16.12 -4.88 -18.63
C SER A 69 17.49 -4.28 -18.98
N ASP A 70 18.20 -3.77 -17.98
CA ASP A 70 19.54 -3.19 -18.12
C ASP A 70 20.55 -4.22 -18.60
N ALA A 71 20.59 -5.40 -17.95
CA ALA A 71 21.50 -6.47 -18.35
C ALA A 71 21.27 -6.95 -19.80
N ARG A 72 20.03 -6.93 -20.28
CA ARG A 72 19.66 -7.41 -21.63
C ARG A 72 19.76 -6.35 -22.71
N ASN A 73 19.65 -5.07 -22.36
CA ASN A 73 19.85 -3.95 -23.27
C ASN A 73 21.34 -3.61 -23.44
N ASP A 74 22.21 -4.05 -22.54
CA ASP A 74 23.66 -3.84 -22.63
C ASP A 74 24.31 -4.80 -23.63
N VAL A 75 24.66 -4.25 -24.80
CA VAL A 75 25.32 -4.98 -25.91
C VAL A 75 26.77 -5.36 -25.55
N ALA A 76 27.40 -4.66 -24.60
CA ALA A 76 28.76 -4.97 -24.16
C ALA A 76 28.80 -6.09 -23.10
N ARG A 77 27.65 -6.40 -22.48
CA ARG A 77 27.53 -7.43 -21.46
C ARG A 77 27.11 -8.76 -22.06
N VAL A 78 27.88 -9.80 -21.78
CA VAL A 78 27.52 -11.19 -22.10
C VAL A 78 26.81 -11.79 -20.88
N GLU A 79 25.52 -12.08 -21.02
CA GLU A 79 24.72 -12.70 -19.96
C GLU A 79 25.06 -14.19 -19.85
N ARG A 80 25.66 -14.63 -18.74
CA ARG A 80 26.02 -16.03 -18.52
C ARG A 80 24.84 -16.84 -18.00
N ASP A 81 24.89 -18.17 -18.13
CA ASP A 81 23.86 -19.05 -17.58
C ASP A 81 23.64 -18.88 -16.06
N ALA A 82 24.71 -18.61 -15.32
CA ALA A 82 24.64 -18.31 -13.89
C ALA A 82 23.83 -17.04 -13.59
N ASP A 83 23.99 -15.99 -14.40
CA ASP A 83 23.24 -14.74 -14.27
C ASP A 83 21.76 -14.98 -14.59
N ARG A 84 21.46 -15.74 -15.65
CA ARG A 84 20.08 -16.12 -16.01
C ARG A 84 19.39 -16.92 -14.91
N LYS A 85 20.10 -17.86 -14.27
CA LYS A 85 19.59 -18.64 -13.13
C LYS A 85 19.31 -17.74 -11.94
N LYS A 86 20.22 -16.81 -11.63
CA LYS A 86 20.01 -15.81 -10.57
C LYS A 86 18.79 -14.94 -10.86
N HIS A 87 18.68 -14.39 -12.07
CA HIS A 87 17.53 -13.57 -12.48
C HIS A 87 16.19 -14.33 -12.37
N ARG A 88 16.14 -15.61 -12.77
CA ARG A 88 14.97 -16.47 -12.58
C ARG A 88 14.62 -16.66 -11.10
N SER A 89 15.63 -16.89 -10.26
CA SER A 89 15.46 -17.02 -8.81
C SER A 89 14.90 -15.71 -8.21
N ASP A 90 15.51 -14.58 -8.53
CA ASP A 90 15.11 -13.25 -8.03
C ASP A 90 13.67 -12.90 -8.47
N LEU A 91 13.28 -13.25 -9.70
CA LEU A 91 11.91 -13.06 -10.21
C LEU A 91 10.90 -13.94 -9.48
N THR A 92 11.24 -15.21 -9.23
CA THR A 92 10.37 -16.15 -8.51
C THR A 92 10.18 -15.69 -7.08
N GLU A 93 11.24 -15.26 -6.40
CA GLU A 93 11.16 -14.73 -5.04
C GLU A 93 10.29 -13.45 -4.99
N ALA A 94 10.45 -12.54 -5.97
CA ALA A 94 9.61 -11.36 -6.07
C ALA A 94 8.14 -11.71 -6.35
N MET A 95 7.87 -12.77 -7.11
CA MET A 95 6.52 -13.26 -7.38
C MET A 95 5.88 -13.84 -6.12
N ASP A 96 6.58 -14.74 -5.42
CA ASP A 96 6.08 -15.36 -4.19
C ASP A 96 5.75 -14.31 -3.13
N ALA A 97 6.63 -13.32 -2.99
CA ALA A 97 6.43 -12.17 -2.12
C ALA A 97 5.18 -11.37 -2.51
N LEU A 98 4.95 -11.12 -3.81
CA LEU A 98 3.75 -10.44 -4.28
C LEU A 98 2.48 -11.25 -4.08
N VAL A 99 2.53 -12.57 -4.27
CA VAL A 99 1.38 -13.48 -4.09
C VAL A 99 1.00 -13.62 -2.61
N SER A 100 1.98 -13.57 -1.70
CA SER A 100 1.73 -13.66 -0.26
C SER A 100 0.89 -12.52 0.32
N LEU A 101 0.75 -11.39 -0.39
CA LEU A 101 -0.12 -10.29 0.01
C LEU A 101 -1.59 -10.66 -0.19
N PRO A 102 -2.43 -10.77 0.85
CA PRO A 102 -3.82 -11.12 0.65
C PRO A 102 -4.58 -9.94 0.03
N ILE A 103 -5.23 -10.13 -1.14
CA ILE A 103 -5.95 -9.04 -1.84
C ILE A 103 -7.04 -8.41 -0.94
N HIS A 104 -7.68 -9.22 -0.09
CA HIS A 104 -8.72 -8.76 0.83
C HIS A 104 -8.21 -7.80 1.92
N THR A 105 -6.90 -7.71 2.13
CA THR A 105 -6.30 -6.76 3.08
C THR A 105 -6.05 -5.39 2.46
N ILE A 106 -6.14 -5.27 1.13
CA ILE A 106 -5.89 -4.02 0.43
C ILE A 106 -7.10 -3.08 0.61
N PRO A 107 -6.90 -1.89 1.19
CA PRO A 107 -8.01 -1.04 1.64
C PRO A 107 -8.78 -0.37 0.49
N THR A 108 -8.21 -0.31 -0.72
CA THR A 108 -8.88 0.30 -1.88
C THR A 108 -8.93 -0.65 -3.07
N PHE A 109 -10.07 -0.64 -3.78
CA PHE A 109 -10.25 -1.44 -4.99
C PHE A 109 -9.24 -1.07 -6.08
N LYS A 110 -8.91 0.22 -6.21
CA LYS A 110 -7.90 0.70 -7.17
C LYS A 110 -6.53 0.10 -6.88
N ALA A 111 -6.08 0.13 -5.63
CA ALA A 111 -4.80 -0.48 -5.25
C ALA A 111 -4.82 -2.00 -5.45
N ALA A 112 -5.93 -2.66 -5.12
CA ALA A 112 -6.09 -4.11 -5.35
C ALA A 112 -5.99 -4.46 -6.85
N GLN A 113 -6.62 -3.68 -7.72
CA GLN A 113 -6.54 -3.87 -9.17
C GLN A 113 -5.11 -3.68 -9.68
N GLN A 114 -4.37 -2.67 -9.19
CA GLN A 114 -2.97 -2.48 -9.56
C GLN A 114 -2.07 -3.60 -9.05
N LEU A 115 -2.34 -4.15 -7.87
CA LEU A 115 -1.61 -5.31 -7.34
C LEU A 115 -1.85 -6.57 -8.21
N ILE A 116 -3.11 -6.83 -8.61
CA ILE A 116 -3.45 -7.93 -9.52
C ILE A 116 -2.74 -7.74 -10.86
N ARG A 117 -2.76 -6.53 -11.42
CA ARG A 117 -2.06 -6.20 -12.66
C ARG A 117 -0.55 -6.45 -12.52
N ALA A 118 0.07 -5.96 -11.45
CA ALA A 118 1.49 -6.18 -11.18
C ALA A 118 1.85 -7.67 -11.10
N ARG A 119 1.02 -8.50 -10.46
CA ARG A 119 1.19 -9.96 -10.46
C ARG A 119 1.12 -10.55 -11.86
N SER A 120 0.13 -10.16 -12.65
CA SER A 120 -0.01 -10.69 -14.02
C SER A 120 1.17 -10.33 -14.92
N GLU A 121 1.70 -9.11 -14.80
CA GLU A 121 2.85 -8.64 -15.57
C GLU A 121 4.14 -9.36 -15.11
N LEU A 122 4.34 -9.51 -13.79
CA LEU A 122 5.48 -10.26 -13.28
C LEU A 122 5.39 -11.75 -13.65
N ALA A 123 4.20 -12.33 -13.74
CA ALA A 123 4.01 -13.73 -14.14
C ALA A 123 4.42 -13.93 -15.60
N ALA A 124 4.06 -12.97 -16.47
CA ALA A 124 4.53 -12.95 -17.85
C ALA A 124 6.06 -12.82 -17.93
N ALA A 125 6.66 -11.97 -17.09
CA ALA A 125 8.12 -11.84 -17.01
C ALA A 125 8.80 -13.13 -16.51
N CYS A 126 8.24 -13.80 -15.50
CA CYS A 126 8.73 -15.10 -15.02
C CYS A 126 8.64 -16.16 -16.12
N HIS A 127 7.53 -16.20 -16.86
CA HIS A 127 7.35 -17.12 -17.98
C HIS A 127 8.40 -16.87 -19.06
N GLU A 128 8.62 -15.62 -19.47
CA GLU A 128 9.65 -15.29 -20.45
C GLU A 128 11.06 -15.61 -19.96
N ALA A 129 11.36 -15.39 -18.67
CA ALA A 129 12.63 -15.79 -18.08
C ALA A 129 12.83 -17.30 -18.03
N SER A 130 11.74 -18.08 -17.96
CA SER A 130 11.78 -19.54 -17.95
C SER A 130 12.10 -20.14 -19.32
N ARG A 131 11.90 -19.39 -20.40
CA ARG A 131 12.20 -19.84 -21.76
C ARG A 131 13.70 -20.03 -21.90
N ASP A 132 14.07 -21.19 -22.43
CA ASP A 132 15.48 -21.49 -22.65
C ASP A 132 16.04 -20.54 -23.71
N ARG A 133 17.08 -19.82 -23.35
CA ARG A 133 17.92 -19.13 -24.32
C ARG A 133 19.07 -20.08 -24.57
N GLY A 134 19.32 -20.36 -25.85
CA GLY A 134 20.50 -21.10 -26.27
C GLY A 134 21.80 -20.39 -25.88
N ILE A 135 22.86 -20.67 -26.64
CA ILE A 135 24.25 -20.24 -26.40
C ILE A 135 24.36 -18.83 -25.81
N ASP A 136 25.22 -18.69 -24.80
CA ASP A 136 25.57 -17.40 -24.19
C ASP A 136 25.91 -16.35 -25.26
N GLY A 137 25.30 -15.18 -25.15
CA GLY A 137 25.41 -14.13 -26.15
C GLY A 137 25.31 -12.73 -25.54
N PRO A 138 25.74 -11.70 -26.28
CA PRO A 138 25.60 -10.31 -25.86
C PRO A 138 24.12 -9.92 -25.74
N GLY A 139 23.84 -8.89 -24.93
CA GLY A 139 22.55 -8.23 -24.91
C GLY A 139 22.14 -7.71 -26.31
N ASN A 140 20.83 -7.62 -26.54
CA ASN A 140 20.25 -7.04 -27.74
C ASN A 140 19.01 -6.22 -27.33
N GLN A 141 18.81 -5.05 -27.92
CA GLN A 141 17.62 -4.23 -27.71
C GLN A 141 16.32 -4.97 -28.02
N GLU A 142 16.30 -5.87 -29.00
CA GLU A 142 15.12 -6.70 -29.29
C GLU A 142 14.78 -7.64 -28.12
N TYR A 143 15.80 -8.11 -27.41
CA TYR A 143 15.67 -8.97 -26.25
C TYR A 143 15.34 -8.23 -24.96
N GLY A 144 15.73 -6.96 -24.84
CA GLY A 144 15.42 -6.09 -23.71
C GLY A 144 14.08 -5.35 -23.84
N ALA A 145 13.58 -5.13 -25.05
CA ALA A 145 12.30 -4.44 -25.31
C ALA A 145 11.09 -4.95 -24.49
N PRO A 146 10.82 -6.27 -24.36
CA PRO A 146 9.73 -6.73 -23.51
C PRO A 146 9.96 -6.45 -22.02
N TRP A 147 11.22 -6.43 -21.56
CA TRP A 147 11.60 -6.14 -20.18
C TRP A 147 11.38 -4.68 -19.84
N THR A 148 11.75 -3.77 -20.73
CA THR A 148 11.47 -2.32 -20.58
C THR A 148 9.96 -2.04 -20.50
N LYS A 149 9.15 -2.81 -21.24
CA LYS A 149 7.69 -2.71 -21.16
C LYS A 149 7.14 -3.18 -19.81
N TRP A 150 7.63 -4.30 -19.28
CA TRP A 150 7.23 -4.79 -17.95
C TRP A 150 7.71 -3.86 -16.84
N GLU A 151 8.93 -3.36 -16.96
CA GLU A 151 9.52 -2.36 -16.08
C GLU A 151 8.59 -1.14 -15.96
N ALA A 152 8.21 -0.53 -17.09
CA ALA A 152 7.33 0.64 -17.11
C ALA A 152 5.96 0.34 -16.48
N ARG A 153 5.39 -0.85 -16.71
CA ARG A 153 4.09 -1.25 -16.17
C ARG A 153 4.13 -1.50 -14.67
N LEU A 154 5.21 -2.12 -14.16
CA LEU A 154 5.40 -2.32 -12.73
C LEU A 154 5.68 -1.00 -12.00
N ALA A 155 6.44 -0.10 -12.62
CA ALA A 155 6.66 1.26 -12.12
C ALA A 155 5.33 2.04 -12.04
N GLU A 156 4.49 1.96 -13.07
CA GLU A 156 3.17 2.58 -13.10
C GLU A 156 2.27 2.02 -11.98
N ALA A 157 2.24 0.70 -11.81
CA ALA A 157 1.45 0.05 -10.76
C ALA A 157 1.92 0.48 -9.36
N ALA A 158 3.25 0.49 -9.11
CA ALA A 158 3.82 0.94 -7.85
C ALA A 158 3.48 2.41 -7.56
N LYS A 159 3.55 3.28 -8.57
CA LYS A 159 3.17 4.69 -8.45
C LYS A 159 1.71 4.84 -8.05
N LYS A 160 0.79 4.18 -8.74
CA LYS A 160 -0.65 4.27 -8.44
C LYS A 160 -0.99 3.76 -7.04
N ILE A 161 -0.36 2.70 -6.56
CA ILE A 161 -0.56 2.20 -5.18
C ILE A 161 -0.03 3.22 -4.16
N ARG A 162 1.11 3.86 -4.46
CA ARG A 162 1.68 4.92 -3.62
C ARG A 162 0.79 6.16 -3.57
N ASP A 163 0.25 6.57 -4.70
CA ASP A 163 -0.65 7.72 -4.79
C ASP A 163 -1.91 7.48 -3.93
N GLU A 164 -2.45 6.26 -3.96
CA GLU A 164 -3.54 5.83 -3.06
C GLU A 164 -3.09 5.88 -1.59
N ALA A 165 -1.87 5.46 -1.26
CA ALA A 165 -1.35 5.54 0.12
C ALA A 165 -1.21 6.97 0.63
N ASN A 166 -0.85 7.90 -0.26
CA ASN A 166 -0.71 9.33 0.05
C ASN A 166 -2.08 9.99 0.24
N ALA A 167 -3.13 9.54 -0.47
CA ALA A 167 -4.49 10.04 -0.28
C ALA A 167 -5.05 9.76 1.13
N PHE A 168 -4.51 8.79 1.87
CA PHE A 168 -4.84 8.57 3.29
C PHE A 168 -4.15 9.56 4.25
N GLN A 169 -3.26 10.43 3.77
CA GLN A 169 -2.66 11.50 4.59
C GLN A 169 -3.53 12.76 4.69
N GLU A 170 -4.43 12.97 3.73
CA GLU A 170 -5.33 14.13 3.66
C GLU A 170 -6.64 13.91 4.45
#